data_AF-A0A2G0QFU9-F1
#
_entry.id   AF-A0A2G0QFU9-F1
#
_cell.length_a   1.000
_cell.length_b   1.000
_cell.length_c   1.000
_cell.angle_alpha   90.00
_cell.angle_beta   90.00
_cell.angle_gamma   90.00
#
_symmetry.space_group_name_H-M   'P 1'
#
loop_
_entity.id
_entity.type
_entity.pdbx_description
1 polymer ?
#
loop_
_entity_poly.entity_id
_entity_poly.type
_entity_poly.pdbx_seq_one_letter_code
_entity_poly.pdbx_strand_id
1 'polypeptide(L)'
;MSSDQSYSLNEIEYYGNVEIIELETYPRFEATSTNNVKVTFKDTEEEVYTDFYLVSPDKQIEGVGLYTTLLLALIHQRKVSLKTNGFVGKHQERYIAGVIII
;
A
#
# COMPACT_ATOMS: atom_id res chain seq x y z
N MET A 1 -7.11 15.30 -29.46
CA MET A 1 -7.84 15.49 -28.18
C MET A 1 -7.08 14.67 -27.16
N SER A 2 -6.18 15.30 -26.39
CA SER A 2 -5.43 14.61 -25.33
C SER A 2 -6.34 14.50 -24.12
N SER A 3 -6.63 13.29 -23.67
CA SER A 3 -7.33 13.01 -22.43
C SER A 3 -6.43 13.38 -21.26
N ASP A 4 -6.67 14.53 -20.63
CA ASP A 4 -6.11 14.85 -19.31
C ASP A 4 -6.60 13.80 -18.31
N GLN A 5 -5.74 12.82 -18.00
CA GLN A 5 -5.96 11.87 -16.92
C GLN A 5 -5.34 12.47 -15.66
N SER A 6 -6.18 12.93 -14.74
CA SER A 6 -5.75 13.66 -13.55
C SER A 6 -5.20 12.73 -12.48
N TYR A 7 -3.91 12.87 -12.19
CA TYR A 7 -3.30 12.43 -10.94
C TYR A 7 -3.50 13.51 -9.89
N SER A 8 -3.69 13.16 -8.62
CA SER A 8 -3.76 14.14 -7.52
C SER A 8 -2.72 13.86 -6.43
N LEU A 9 -2.17 14.96 -5.91
CA LEU A 9 -1.41 14.96 -4.66
C LEU A 9 -2.40 15.32 -3.55
N ASN A 10 -2.72 14.33 -2.73
CA ASN A 10 -3.47 14.49 -1.50
C ASN A 10 -2.50 14.68 -0.32
N GLU A 11 -3.05 15.02 0.84
CA GLU A 11 -2.28 15.00 2.08
C GLU A 11 -1.79 13.58 2.41
N ILE A 12 -0.67 13.50 3.12
CA ILE A 12 -0.18 12.22 3.65
C ILE A 12 -1.20 11.68 4.65
N GLU A 13 -1.67 10.47 4.40
CA GLU A 13 -2.62 9.80 5.27
C GLU A 13 -1.92 8.80 6.20
N TYR A 14 -2.47 8.65 7.40
CA TYR A 14 -2.01 7.72 8.42
C TYR A 14 -3.16 6.81 8.83
N TYR A 15 -2.93 5.51 8.76
CA TYR A 15 -3.86 4.48 9.18
C TYR A 15 -3.29 3.79 10.41
N GLY A 16 -3.88 4.06 11.58
CA GLY A 16 -3.37 3.57 12.86
C GLY A 16 -3.96 2.22 13.28
N ASN A 17 -3.15 1.37 13.94
CA ASN A 17 -3.61 0.12 14.55
C ASN A 17 -4.37 -0.82 13.59
N VAL A 18 -3.93 -0.90 12.34
CA VAL A 18 -4.56 -1.74 11.32
C VAL A 18 -4.06 -3.18 11.37
N GLU A 19 -4.91 -4.10 10.93
CA GLU A 19 -4.57 -5.50 10.71
C GLU A 19 -4.40 -5.74 9.21
N ILE A 20 -3.23 -6.27 8.81
CA ILE A 20 -3.00 -6.67 7.42
C ILE A 20 -3.75 -7.98 7.18
N ILE A 21 -4.60 -8.00 6.15
CA ILE A 21 -5.44 -9.17 5.84
C ILE A 21 -4.99 -9.90 4.58
N GLU A 22 -4.35 -9.20 3.63
CA GLU A 22 -3.89 -9.81 2.38
C GLU A 22 -2.70 -9.05 1.79
N LEU A 23 -1.77 -9.81 1.18
CA LEU A 23 -0.70 -9.30 0.33
C LEU A 23 -0.74 -10.03 -1.01
N GLU A 24 -0.94 -9.31 -2.10
CA GLU A 24 -1.05 -9.89 -3.45
C GLU A 24 0.01 -9.29 -4.39
N THR A 25 0.92 -10.12 -4.89
CA THR A 25 1.85 -9.76 -5.97
C THR A 25 1.16 -9.85 -7.33
N TYR A 26 1.41 -8.90 -8.24
CA TYR A 26 0.82 -8.80 -9.60
C TYR A 26 -0.63 -8.28 -9.68
N PRO A 27 -0.90 -7.03 -9.24
CA PRO A 27 -2.22 -6.42 -9.40
C PRO A 27 -2.52 -6.17 -10.89
N ARG A 28 -3.70 -6.63 -11.33
CA ARG A 28 -4.19 -6.76 -12.73
C ARG A 28 -4.42 -5.44 -13.50
N PHE A 29 -3.59 -4.41 -13.36
CA PHE A 29 -3.87 -3.11 -14.00
C PHE A 29 -3.10 -2.88 -15.31
N GLU A 30 -1.81 -3.18 -15.45
CA GLU A 30 -1.09 -3.11 -16.75
C GLU A 30 0.16 -4.02 -16.79
N ALA A 31 0.57 -4.45 -18.00
CA ALA A 31 1.72 -5.35 -18.26
C ALA A 31 3.10 -4.82 -17.81
N THR A 32 3.16 -3.56 -17.38
CA THR A 32 4.38 -2.89 -16.88
C THR A 32 4.47 -2.86 -15.35
N SER A 33 3.40 -3.17 -14.61
CA SER A 33 3.41 -3.36 -13.14
C SER A 33 4.08 -4.68 -12.78
N THR A 34 5.38 -4.76 -13.05
CA THR A 34 6.09 -6.04 -13.07
C THR A 34 6.48 -6.54 -11.68
N ASN A 35 6.49 -5.72 -10.64
CA ASN A 35 6.71 -6.16 -9.27
C ASN A 35 6.10 -5.15 -8.28
N ASN A 36 4.81 -5.18 -8.01
CA ASN A 36 4.26 -4.45 -6.85
C ASN A 36 3.36 -5.37 -6.04
N VAL A 37 3.21 -5.05 -4.75
CA VAL A 37 2.40 -5.80 -3.81
C VAL A 37 1.20 -4.93 -3.46
N LYS A 38 0.00 -5.43 -3.78
CA LYS A 38 -1.24 -4.88 -3.26
C LYS A 38 -1.38 -5.30 -1.80
N VAL A 39 -1.71 -4.35 -0.94
CA VAL A 39 -1.91 -4.52 0.49
C VAL A 39 -3.38 -4.28 0.77
N THR A 40 -4.03 -5.27 1.35
CA THR A 40 -5.37 -5.14 1.91
C THR A 40 -5.27 -5.17 3.43
N PHE A 41 -5.93 -4.24 4.11
CA PHE A 41 -5.92 -4.16 5.56
C PHE A 41 -7.28 -3.72 6.09
N LYS A 42 -7.50 -3.94 7.39
CA LYS A 42 -8.68 -3.45 8.10
C LYS A 42 -8.29 -2.55 9.27
N ASP A 43 -9.08 -1.53 9.53
CA ASP A 43 -8.86 -0.63 10.67
C ASP A 43 -9.54 -1.14 11.96
N THR A 44 -9.50 -0.31 13.00
CA THR A 44 -10.13 -0.62 14.30
C THR A 44 -11.65 -0.61 14.28
N GLU A 45 -12.26 -0.05 13.24
CA GLU A 45 -13.71 -0.02 13.01
C GLU A 45 -14.16 -1.17 12.10
N GLU A 46 -13.23 -2.08 11.76
CA GLU A 46 -13.42 -3.20 10.83
C GLU A 46 -13.70 -2.75 9.38
N GLU A 47 -13.39 -1.50 9.02
CA GLU A 47 -13.44 -1.05 7.62
C GLU A 47 -12.28 -1.64 6.83
N VAL A 48 -12.57 -2.16 5.63
CA VAL A 48 -11.60 -2.84 4.77
C VAL A 48 -11.12 -1.89 3.67
N TYR A 49 -9.80 -1.72 3.60
CA TYR A 49 -9.12 -0.88 2.64
C TYR A 49 -8.35 -1.73 1.64
N THR A 50 -8.56 -1.47 0.35
CA THR A 50 -7.92 -2.13 -0.80
C THR A 50 -7.27 -1.08 -1.71
N ASP A 51 -6.52 -1.54 -2.72
CA ASP A 51 -5.82 -0.71 -3.71
C ASP A 51 -4.71 0.17 -3.10
N PHE A 52 -4.12 -0.31 -2.02
CA PHE A 52 -2.87 0.20 -1.48
C PHE A 52 -1.69 -0.61 -2.01
N TYR A 53 -0.62 0.05 -2.39
CA TYR A 53 0.55 -0.54 -3.02
C TYR A 53 1.82 -0.09 -2.32
N LEU A 54 2.95 -0.77 -2.51
CA LEU A 54 4.21 -0.29 -1.93
C LEU A 54 4.75 0.88 -2.77
N VAL A 55 5.26 1.90 -2.10
CA VAL A 55 6.10 2.91 -2.75
C VAL A 55 7.46 2.27 -3.07
N SER A 56 7.92 2.36 -4.31
CA SER A 56 9.21 1.81 -4.77
C SER A 56 9.38 0.30 -4.51
N PRO A 57 8.51 -0.56 -5.07
CA PRO A 57 8.56 -2.01 -4.80
C PRO A 57 9.79 -2.70 -5.42
N ASP A 58 10.45 -2.04 -6.37
CA ASP A 58 11.61 -2.55 -7.10
C ASP A 58 12.91 -1.83 -6.74
N LYS A 59 13.93 -2.64 -6.42
CA LYS A 59 15.37 -2.29 -6.39
C LYS A 59 15.89 -1.41 -5.25
N GLN A 60 15.13 -1.20 -4.18
CA GLN A 60 15.63 -0.53 -2.97
C GLN A 60 15.39 -1.38 -1.72
N ILE A 61 16.36 -1.36 -0.80
CA ILE A 61 16.29 -2.06 0.50
C ILE A 61 15.00 -1.71 1.26
N GLU A 62 14.54 -0.48 1.09
CA GLU A 62 13.31 0.05 1.70
C GLU A 62 12.07 -0.72 1.26
N GLY A 63 11.91 -1.04 -0.02
CA GLY A 63 10.77 -1.82 -0.52
C GLY A 63 10.73 -3.25 0.03
N VAL A 64 11.90 -3.90 0.13
CA VAL A 64 12.02 -5.24 0.74
C VAL A 64 11.71 -5.19 2.23
N GLY A 65 12.21 -4.18 2.94
CA GLY A 65 11.93 -3.98 4.37
C GLY A 65 10.46 -3.74 4.64
N LEU A 66 9.81 -2.93 3.81
CA LEU A 66 8.37 -2.65 3.91
C LEU A 66 7.54 -3.91 3.67
N TYR A 67 7.81 -4.63 2.57
CA TYR A 67 7.14 -5.91 2.27
C TYR A 67 7.33 -6.93 3.39
N THR A 68 8.57 -7.13 3.86
CA THR A 68 8.87 -8.11 4.91
C THR A 68 8.13 -7.76 6.21
N THR A 69 8.07 -6.48 6.56
CA THR A 69 7.35 -6.03 7.76
C THR A 69 5.86 -6.30 7.65
N LEU A 70 5.25 -6.01 6.50
CA LEU A 70 3.84 -6.30 6.23
C LEU A 70 3.55 -7.80 6.24
N LEU A 71 4.44 -8.61 5.66
CA LEU A 71 4.30 -10.07 5.64
C LEU A 71 4.37 -10.65 7.07
N LEU A 72 5.30 -10.16 7.89
CA LEU A 72 5.38 -10.56 9.30
C LEU A 72 4.13 -10.11 10.08
N ALA A 73 3.61 -8.91 9.82
CA ALA A 73 2.38 -8.43 10.43
C ALA A 73 1.18 -9.34 10.07
N LEU A 74 1.05 -9.74 8.80
CA LEU A 74 0.04 -10.67 8.32
C LEU A 74 0.16 -12.05 9.00
N ILE A 75 1.34 -12.66 8.97
CA ILE A 75 1.56 -14.02 9.52
C ILE A 75 1.32 -14.08 11.03
N HIS A 76 1.72 -13.03 11.75
CA HIS A 76 1.63 -12.99 13.21
C HIS A 76 0.40 -12.25 13.74
N GLN A 77 -0.52 -11.84 12.86
CA GLN A 77 -1.69 -11.03 13.20
C GLN A 77 -1.32 -9.80 14.05
N ARG A 78 -0.16 -9.19 13.73
CA ARG A 78 0.36 -8.03 14.46
C ARG A 78 -0.28 -6.78 13.87
N LYS A 79 -0.81 -5.93 14.74
CA LYS A 79 -1.28 -4.61 14.35
C LYS A 79 -0.09 -3.70 14.03
N VAL A 80 -0.25 -2.89 12.99
CA VAL A 80 0.74 -1.91 12.55
C VAL A 80 0.06 -0.58 12.24
N SER A 81 0.82 0.49 12.10
CA SER A 81 0.33 1.72 11.47
C SER A 81 0.95 1.89 10.09
N LEU A 82 0.15 2.34 9.12
CA LEU A 82 0.57 2.59 7.74
C LEU A 82 0.61 4.09 7.46
N LYS A 83 1.58 4.49 6.65
CA LYS A 83 1.74 5.87 6.16
C LYS A 83 1.75 5.87 4.63
N THR A 84 0.95 6.73 4.00
CA THR A 84 0.96 6.90 2.53
C THR A 84 1.97 7.97 2.08
N ASN A 85 2.24 8.05 0.77
CA ASN A 85 3.03 9.13 0.19
C ASN A 85 2.18 10.33 -0.29
N GLY A 86 0.86 10.30 -0.10
CA GLY A 86 -0.08 11.31 -0.58
C GLY A 86 -0.37 11.26 -2.10
N PHE A 87 0.26 10.38 -2.88
CA PHE A 87 -0.05 10.23 -4.29
C PHE A 87 -1.26 9.31 -4.49
N VAL A 88 -2.23 9.76 -5.30
CA VAL A 88 -3.38 8.95 -5.72
C VAL A 88 -3.32 8.76 -7.23
N GLY A 89 -3.25 7.49 -7.64
CA GLY A 89 -3.21 7.06 -9.02
C GLY A 89 -4.57 7.20 -9.73
N LYS A 90 -4.54 7.05 -11.06
CA LYS A 90 -5.72 7.18 -11.94
C LYS A 90 -6.85 6.20 -11.61
N HIS A 91 -6.54 5.06 -10.97
CA HIS A 91 -7.52 4.06 -10.56
C HIS A 91 -7.70 4.05 -9.04
N GLN A 92 -7.47 5.19 -8.37
CA GLN A 92 -7.51 5.35 -6.92
C GLN A 92 -6.41 4.58 -6.18
N GLU A 93 -5.33 4.19 -6.87
CA GLU A 93 -4.21 3.51 -6.25
C GLU A 93 -3.51 4.44 -5.24
N ARG A 94 -3.28 3.95 -4.02
CA ARG A 94 -2.53 4.67 -2.98
C ARG A 94 -1.23 3.94 -2.70
N TYR A 95 -0.21 4.66 -2.25
CA TYR A 95 1.11 4.08 -2.04
C TYR A 95 1.58 4.21 -0.61
N ILE A 96 1.81 3.08 0.04
CA ILE A 96 2.37 2.94 1.39
C ILE A 96 3.86 3.24 1.31
N ALA A 97 4.27 4.30 2.02
CA ALA A 97 5.65 4.74 2.12
C ALA A 97 6.31 4.33 3.44
N GLY A 98 5.55 3.82 4.41
CA GLY A 98 6.09 3.40 5.69
C GLY A 98 5.14 2.57 6.53
N VAL A 99 5.73 1.76 7.40
CA VAL A 99 5.04 0.93 8.39
C VAL A 99 5.66 1.21 9.76
N ILE A 100 4.82 1.38 10.78
CA ILE A 100 5.23 1.55 12.18
C ILE A 100 4.76 0.30 12.94
N ILE A 101 5.69 -0.38 13.60
CA ILE A 101 5.40 -1.52 14.47
C ILE A 101 4.99 -0.98 15.84
N ILE A 102 3.94 -1.56 16.41
CA ILE A 102 3.35 -1.19 17.71
C ILE A 102 3.67 -2.28 18.74
#